data_AF-A0A7S4M9Y2-F1
#
_entry.id   AF-A0A7S4M9Y2-F1
#
_cell.length_a   1.000
_cell.length_b   1.000
_cell.length_c   1.000
_cell.angle_alpha   90.00
_cell.angle_beta   90.00
_cell.angle_gamma   90.00
#
_symmetry.space_group_name_H-M   'P 1'
#
loop_
_entity.id
_entity.type
_entity.pdbx_description
1 polymer ?
#
loop_
_entity_poly.entity_id
_entity_poly.type
_entity_poly.pdbx_seq_one_letter_code
_entity_poly.pdbx_strand_id
1 'polypeptide(L)'
;FAVGGNAVTLRGEGGVPPPAATIGRHGLNRFNPNPTSGKCRDMTAMIRNMNNSTSIDSGFFGETWSTALTRSLDRHSELYDALEGSSLSNVFPDSYLGNQLEIVAKLIETRGTRRNDRETFYVSSGGVWDMHSDNANQLEIRFGELNG
;
A
#
# COMPACT_ATOMS: atom_id res chain seq x y z
N PHE A 1 9.46 -6.47 11.18
CA PHE A 1 9.21 -6.30 12.63
C PHE A 1 7.86 -5.65 12.80
N ALA A 2 7.01 -6.15 13.70
CA ALA A 2 5.75 -5.52 14.06
C ALA A 2 5.58 -5.57 15.58
N VAL A 3 5.26 -4.44 16.19
CA VAL A 3 4.61 -4.38 17.50
C VAL A 3 3.19 -3.88 17.19
N GLY A 4 2.18 -4.72 17.41
CA GLY A 4 0.76 -4.36 17.27
C GLY A 4 -0.06 -5.04 16.16
N GLY A 5 0.50 -5.99 15.38
CA GLY A 5 -0.28 -6.72 14.36
C GLY A 5 0.48 -7.88 13.72
N ASN A 6 -0.25 -8.89 13.21
CA ASN A 6 0.29 -10.15 12.71
C ASN A 6 1.19 -9.95 11.47
N ALA A 7 2.47 -10.32 11.58
CA ALA A 7 3.36 -10.48 10.43
C ALA A 7 3.24 -11.91 9.90
N VAL A 8 2.47 -12.12 8.83
CA VAL A 8 2.41 -13.43 8.15
C VAL A 8 3.68 -13.59 7.31
N THR A 9 4.58 -14.45 7.77
CA THR A 9 5.84 -14.80 7.13
C THR A 9 5.59 -15.75 5.96
N LEU A 10 5.74 -15.25 4.73
CA LEU A 10 5.77 -16.08 3.53
C LEU A 10 7.22 -16.55 3.29
N ARG A 11 7.52 -17.84 3.58
CA ARG A 11 8.72 -18.49 3.04
C ARG A 11 8.45 -18.93 1.60
N GLY A 12 9.30 -18.45 0.71
CA GLY A 12 9.44 -18.82 -0.70
C GLY A 12 10.87 -18.48 -1.15
N GLU A 13 11.34 -19.18 -2.15
CA GLU A 13 12.71 -19.25 -2.66
C GLU A 13 13.37 -17.88 -2.94
N GLY A 14 14.65 -17.73 -2.55
CA GLY A 14 15.66 -16.89 -3.22
C GLY A 14 15.36 -15.44 -3.61
N GLY A 15 14.59 -14.66 -2.84
CA GLY A 15 14.43 -13.22 -3.05
C GLY A 15 13.88 -12.55 -1.80
N VAL A 16 14.35 -11.35 -1.46
CA VAL A 16 13.78 -10.58 -0.33
C VAL A 16 12.35 -10.21 -0.72
N PRO A 17 11.30 -10.80 -0.11
CA PRO A 17 9.94 -10.41 -0.43
C PRO A 17 9.77 -8.92 -0.12
N PRO A 18 9.02 -8.17 -0.95
CA PRO A 18 8.73 -6.79 -0.64
C PRO A 18 8.08 -6.72 0.76
N PRO A 19 8.50 -5.77 1.61
CA PRO A 19 7.92 -5.61 2.94
C PRO A 19 6.42 -5.36 2.82
N ALA A 20 5.65 -5.82 3.81
CA ALA A 20 4.21 -5.62 3.84
C ALA A 20 3.89 -4.11 3.72
N ALA A 21 3.09 -3.75 2.72
CA ALA A 21 2.64 -2.38 2.51
C ALA A 21 1.17 -2.28 2.93
N THR A 22 0.85 -1.26 3.73
CA THR A 22 -0.53 -0.91 4.05
C THR A 22 -1.05 0.04 2.97
N ILE A 23 -2.03 -0.43 2.21
CA ILE A 23 -2.67 0.35 1.15
C ILE A 23 -4.06 0.78 1.66
N GLY A 24 -4.44 2.03 1.39
CA GLY A 24 -5.76 2.53 1.73
C GLY A 24 -6.84 1.86 0.87
N ARG A 25 -8.10 1.92 1.30
CA ARG A 25 -9.22 1.35 0.52
C ARG A 25 -9.38 1.96 -0.89
N HIS A 26 -8.90 3.19 -1.08
CA HIS A 26 -8.90 3.88 -2.37
C HIS A 26 -7.54 3.83 -3.08
N GLY A 27 -6.67 2.89 -2.68
CA GLY A 27 -5.35 2.72 -3.27
C GLY A 27 -4.27 3.62 -2.66
N LEU A 28 -3.34 4.04 -3.50
CA LEU A 28 -2.19 4.86 -3.13
C LEU A 28 -2.29 6.23 -3.79
N ASN A 29 -1.87 7.25 -3.06
CA ASN A 29 -1.64 8.56 -3.67
C ASN A 29 -0.21 8.63 -4.19
N ARG A 30 -0.01 9.37 -5.29
CA ARG A 30 1.33 9.74 -5.73
C ARG A 30 2.07 10.45 -4.60
N PHE A 31 3.35 10.13 -4.40
CA PHE A 31 4.16 10.87 -3.45
C PHE A 31 4.21 12.35 -3.85
N ASN A 32 3.96 13.24 -2.89
CA ASN A 32 3.93 14.69 -3.09
C ASN A 32 3.03 15.14 -4.26
N PRO A 33 1.71 14.92 -4.18
CA PRO A 33 0.81 15.28 -5.28
C PRO A 33 0.65 16.80 -5.43
N ASN A 34 0.87 17.57 -4.36
CA ASN A 34 0.71 19.03 -4.31
C ASN A 34 1.99 19.71 -3.75
N PRO A 35 3.03 19.92 -4.58
CA PRO A 35 4.29 20.50 -4.12
C PRO A 35 4.18 21.98 -3.72
N THR A 36 4.75 22.35 -2.57
CA THR A 36 4.59 23.68 -1.95
C THR A 36 5.39 24.82 -2.59
N SER A 37 6.23 24.58 -3.62
CA SER A 37 6.89 25.64 -4.39
C SER A 37 7.61 25.12 -5.64
N GLY A 38 7.90 26.00 -6.60
CA GLY A 38 8.51 25.66 -7.90
C GLY A 38 9.88 24.97 -7.87
N LYS A 39 10.59 24.95 -6.72
CA LYS A 39 11.84 24.18 -6.52
C LYS A 39 11.64 22.82 -5.84
N CYS A 40 10.49 22.61 -5.19
CA CYS A 40 10.09 21.32 -4.59
C CYS A 40 9.10 20.55 -5.49
N ARG A 41 9.01 20.92 -6.77
CA ARG A 41 8.13 20.30 -7.75
C ARG A 41 8.43 18.80 -7.93
N ASP A 42 9.69 18.42 -7.68
CA ASP A 42 10.14 17.03 -7.56
C ASP A 42 10.84 16.82 -6.21
N MET A 43 10.05 16.65 -5.14
CA MET A 43 10.58 16.33 -3.82
C MET A 43 11.32 14.99 -3.80
N THR A 44 10.98 14.04 -4.67
CA THR A 44 11.70 12.77 -4.79
C THR A 44 13.15 13.01 -5.22
N ALA A 45 13.38 13.84 -6.24
CA ALA A 45 14.72 14.22 -6.68
C ALA A 45 15.50 14.98 -5.59
N MET A 46 14.85 15.87 -4.85
CA MET A 46 15.48 16.60 -3.75
C MET A 46 15.91 15.65 -2.61
N ILE A 47 15.02 14.75 -2.18
CA ILE A 47 15.32 13.75 -1.16
C ILE A 47 16.49 12.88 -1.63
N ARG A 48 16.46 12.39 -2.87
CA ARG A 48 17.57 11.61 -3.43
C ARG A 48 18.89 12.38 -3.42
N ASN A 49 18.90 13.65 -3.81
CA ASN A 49 20.11 14.48 -3.79
C ASN A 49 20.71 14.60 -2.38
N MET A 50 19.86 14.88 -1.38
CA MET A 50 20.29 14.95 0.03
C MET A 50 20.83 13.60 0.54
N ASN A 51 20.21 12.50 0.13
CA ASN A 51 20.55 11.14 0.56
C ASN A 51 21.74 10.54 -0.21
N ASN A 52 22.08 11.08 -1.37
CA ASN A 52 23.22 10.63 -2.18
C ASN A 52 24.54 11.28 -1.74
N SER A 53 24.49 12.29 -0.86
CA SER A 53 25.66 13.02 -0.37
C SER A 53 26.25 12.37 0.89
N THR A 54 26.57 11.07 0.81
CA THR A 54 27.25 10.36 1.91
C THR A 54 28.75 10.70 1.91
N SER A 55 29.25 11.24 3.01
CA SER A 55 30.68 11.43 3.28
C SER A 55 31.29 10.19 3.96
N ILE A 56 32.62 10.12 4.03
CA ILE A 56 33.35 9.08 4.79
C ILE A 56 32.86 8.94 6.25
N ASP A 57 32.35 10.03 6.84
CA ASP A 57 31.84 10.07 8.22
C ASP A 57 30.36 9.69 8.35
N SER A 58 29.65 9.42 7.25
CA SER A 58 28.21 9.12 7.28
C SER A 58 27.87 7.79 7.98
N GLY A 59 28.87 6.92 8.14
CA GLY A 59 28.78 5.66 8.84
C GLY A 59 27.81 4.66 8.20
N PHE A 60 27.92 3.39 8.61
CA PHE A 60 27.09 2.30 8.09
C PHE A 60 25.57 2.57 8.21
N PHE A 61 25.13 3.23 9.28
CA PHE A 61 23.71 3.52 9.50
C PHE A 61 23.18 4.63 8.58
N GLY A 62 23.99 5.65 8.27
CA GLY A 62 23.59 6.73 7.36
C GLY A 62 23.41 6.22 5.93
N GLU A 63 24.33 5.37 5.47
CA GLU A 63 24.22 4.70 4.17
C GLU A 63 23.00 3.75 4.11
N THR A 64 22.79 2.97 5.18
CA THR A 64 21.63 2.06 5.28
C THR A 64 20.32 2.82 5.23
N TRP A 65 20.19 3.92 5.98
CA TRP A 65 18.99 4.76 5.98
C TRP A 65 18.74 5.38 4.61
N SER A 66 19.76 5.98 3.99
CA SER A 66 19.66 6.62 2.68
C SER A 66 19.24 5.66 1.59
N THR A 67 19.81 4.45 1.64
CA THR A 67 19.46 3.34 0.74
C THR A 67 18.02 2.87 0.96
N ALA A 68 17.61 2.68 2.22
CA ALA A 68 16.26 2.24 2.55
C ALA A 68 15.19 3.26 2.13
N LEU A 69 15.44 4.55 2.35
CA LEU A 69 14.55 5.63 1.97
C LEU A 69 14.39 5.72 0.45
N THR A 70 15.50 5.68 -0.30
CA THR A 70 15.46 5.72 -1.77
C THR A 70 14.69 4.53 -2.32
N ARG A 71 14.98 3.31 -1.84
CA ARG A 71 14.24 2.10 -2.23
C ARG A 71 12.75 2.18 -1.88
N SER A 72 12.39 2.82 -0.77
CA SER A 72 11.00 3.00 -0.38
C SER A 72 10.25 3.93 -1.34
N LEU A 73 10.89 5.01 -1.80
CA LEU A 73 10.29 5.93 -2.78
C LEU A 73 10.13 5.27 -4.15
N ASP A 74 11.14 4.51 -4.58
CA ASP A 74 11.11 3.78 -5.86
C ASP A 74 9.96 2.77 -5.87
N ARG A 75 9.87 1.94 -4.83
CA ARG A 75 8.79 0.96 -4.68
C ARG A 75 7.40 1.60 -4.60
N HIS A 76 7.27 2.73 -3.93
CA HIS A 76 6.02 3.47 -3.87
C HIS A 76 5.58 3.94 -5.26
N SER A 77 6.52 4.49 -6.05
CA SER A 77 6.25 4.91 -7.42
C SER A 77 5.87 3.72 -8.31
N GLU A 78 6.66 2.65 -8.28
CA GLU A 78 6.40 1.43 -9.06
C GLU A 78 5.03 0.83 -8.75
N LEU A 79 4.65 0.77 -7.47
CA LEU A 79 3.36 0.26 -7.05
C LEU A 79 2.22 1.18 -7.44
N TYR A 80 2.39 2.50 -7.33
CA TYR A 80 1.41 3.49 -7.79
C TYR A 80 1.17 3.35 -9.29
N ASP A 81 2.24 3.35 -10.09
CA ASP A 81 2.16 3.26 -11.55
C ASP A 81 1.54 1.92 -11.99
N ALA A 82 1.86 0.82 -11.30
CA ALA A 82 1.25 -0.47 -11.56
C ALA A 82 -0.26 -0.46 -11.29
N LEU A 83 -0.70 0.08 -10.15
CA LEU A 83 -2.12 0.13 -9.78
C LEU A 83 -2.93 1.06 -10.71
N GLU A 84 -2.40 2.22 -11.05
CA GLU A 84 -3.05 3.16 -11.98
C GLU A 84 -3.13 2.61 -13.41
N GLY A 85 -2.13 1.85 -13.84
CA GLY A 85 -2.10 1.20 -15.15
C GLY A 85 -2.97 -0.06 -15.26
N SER A 86 -3.44 -0.60 -14.14
CA SER A 86 -4.26 -1.82 -14.11
C SER A 86 -5.70 -1.55 -14.52
N SER A 87 -6.27 -2.49 -15.29
CA SER A 87 -7.68 -2.46 -15.66
C SER A 87 -8.38 -3.73 -15.19
N LEU A 88 -9.52 -3.58 -14.54
CA LEU A 88 -10.34 -4.70 -14.09
C LEU A 88 -11.51 -4.91 -15.05
N SER A 89 -11.85 -6.17 -15.33
CA SER A 89 -13.03 -6.52 -16.12
C SER A 89 -14.34 -6.42 -15.31
N ASN A 90 -14.24 -6.58 -13.98
CA ASN A 90 -15.38 -6.59 -13.08
C ASN A 90 -15.49 -5.24 -12.36
N VAL A 91 -16.72 -4.76 -12.21
CA VAL A 91 -17.01 -3.56 -11.41
C VAL A 91 -17.25 -3.99 -9.96
N PHE A 92 -16.57 -3.33 -9.03
CA PHE A 92 -16.77 -3.51 -7.60
C PHE A 92 -17.79 -2.49 -7.08
N PRO A 93 -18.65 -2.83 -6.12
CA PRO A 93 -19.56 -1.86 -5.50
C PRO A 93 -18.79 -0.74 -4.78
N ASP A 94 -19.35 0.48 -4.79
CA ASP A 94 -18.79 1.61 -4.01
C ASP A 94 -19.17 1.48 -2.52
N SER A 95 -18.59 0.47 -1.87
CA SER A 95 -18.73 0.19 -0.45
C SER A 95 -17.36 0.10 0.21
N TYR A 96 -17.27 0.10 1.55
CA TYR A 96 -15.97 0.07 2.22
C TYR A 96 -15.19 -1.22 1.88
N LEU A 97 -15.85 -2.37 1.92
CA LEU A 97 -15.30 -3.65 1.51
C LEU A 97 -15.12 -3.76 -0.01
N GLY A 98 -16.07 -3.26 -0.81
CA GLY A 98 -15.99 -3.29 -2.27
C GLY A 98 -14.76 -2.56 -2.80
N ASN A 99 -14.50 -1.35 -2.28
CA ASN A 99 -13.29 -0.57 -2.56
C ASN A 99 -12.00 -1.34 -2.17
N GLN A 100 -11.97 -1.99 -1.00
CA GLN A 100 -10.82 -2.80 -0.60
C GLN A 100 -10.57 -3.98 -1.55
N LEU A 101 -11.64 -4.68 -1.95
CA LEU A 101 -11.56 -5.81 -2.87
C LEU A 101 -11.16 -5.40 -4.28
N GLU A 102 -11.57 -4.22 -4.74
CA GLU A 102 -11.11 -3.65 -6.01
C GLU A 102 -9.59 -3.48 -6.00
N ILE A 103 -9.02 -2.89 -4.94
CA ILE A 103 -7.57 -2.74 -4.80
C ILE A 103 -6.87 -4.10 -4.76
N VAL A 104 -7.42 -5.09 -4.06
CA VAL A 104 -6.87 -6.47 -4.06
C VAL A 104 -6.89 -7.06 -5.47
N ALA A 105 -7.96 -6.85 -6.23
CA ALA A 105 -8.03 -7.33 -7.62
C ALA A 105 -6.97 -6.66 -8.51
N LYS A 106 -6.76 -5.34 -8.37
CA LYS A 106 -5.68 -4.62 -9.07
C LYS A 106 -4.30 -5.13 -8.68
N LEU A 107 -4.08 -5.45 -7.40
CA LEU A 107 -2.84 -6.08 -6.95
C LEU A 107 -2.64 -7.44 -7.62
N ILE A 108 -3.65 -8.31 -7.63
CA ILE A 108 -3.55 -9.63 -8.26
C ILE A 108 -3.25 -9.52 -9.77
N GLU A 109 -3.87 -8.56 -10.46
CA GLU A 109 -3.65 -8.29 -11.88
C GLU A 109 -2.19 -7.86 -12.15
N THR A 110 -1.69 -6.92 -11.35
CA THR A 110 -0.32 -6.37 -11.46
C THR A 110 0.78 -7.29 -10.94
N ARG A 111 0.48 -8.52 -10.50
CA ARG A 111 1.48 -9.43 -9.92
C ARG A 111 2.69 -9.67 -10.84
N GLY A 112 2.45 -9.72 -12.17
CA GLY A 112 3.47 -10.01 -13.17
C GLY A 112 4.49 -8.89 -13.33
N THR A 113 4.03 -7.63 -13.26
CA THR A 113 4.91 -6.45 -13.32
C THR A 113 5.72 -6.30 -12.04
N ARG A 114 5.12 -6.63 -10.90
CA ARG A 114 5.74 -6.56 -9.57
C ARG A 114 6.60 -7.77 -9.19
N ARG A 115 6.56 -8.84 -10.01
CA ARG A 115 7.30 -10.11 -9.82
C ARG A 115 7.08 -10.74 -8.45
N ASN A 116 5.85 -10.69 -7.95
CA ASN A 116 5.47 -11.32 -6.70
C ASN A 116 4.78 -12.66 -6.96
N ASP A 117 5.43 -13.75 -6.57
CA ASP A 117 4.89 -15.11 -6.76
C ASP A 117 3.83 -15.48 -5.71
N ARG A 118 3.92 -14.88 -4.51
CA ARG A 118 3.00 -15.16 -3.39
C ARG A 118 2.70 -13.88 -2.63
N GLU A 119 1.41 -13.58 -2.48
CA GLU A 119 0.92 -12.41 -1.77
C GLU A 119 -0.20 -12.82 -0.82
N THR A 120 -0.21 -12.22 0.37
CA THR A 120 -1.30 -12.35 1.33
C THR A 120 -2.00 -11.02 1.44
N PHE A 121 -3.30 -11.01 1.21
CA PHE A 121 -4.14 -9.83 1.35
C PHE A 121 -4.99 -9.97 2.61
N TYR A 122 -5.07 -8.89 3.38
CA TYR A 122 -5.98 -8.77 4.50
C TYR A 122 -6.96 -7.64 4.19
N VAL A 123 -8.25 -7.96 4.25
CA VAL A 123 -9.36 -7.01 4.14
C VAL A 123 -10.24 -7.21 5.36
N SER A 124 -10.99 -6.17 5.73
CA SER A 124 -11.90 -6.23 6.86
C SER A 124 -13.17 -5.47 6.53
N SER A 125 -14.33 -6.03 6.84
CA SER A 125 -15.57 -5.25 6.82
C SER A 125 -15.44 -4.09 7.81
N GLY A 126 -15.78 -2.87 7.40
CA GLY A 126 -15.73 -1.70 8.27
C GLY A 126 -16.78 -1.75 9.38
N GLY A 127 -16.54 -1.03 10.49
CA GLY A 127 -17.52 -0.81 11.57
C GLY A 127 -17.50 -1.84 12.70
N VAL A 128 -18.49 -1.74 13.60
CA VAL A 128 -18.67 -2.61 14.76
C VAL A 128 -19.80 -3.61 14.47
N TRP A 129 -19.57 -4.88 14.80
CA TRP A 129 -20.61 -5.92 14.89
C TRP A 129 -21.30 -5.91 16.26
N ASP A 130 -21.10 -4.84 17.03
CA ASP A 130 -21.75 -4.62 18.31
C ASP A 130 -23.21 -4.21 18.07
N MET A 131 -24.12 -5.16 18.30
CA MET A 131 -25.56 -5.00 18.09
C MET A 131 -26.32 -4.78 19.40
N HIS A 132 -25.61 -4.41 20.48
CA HIS A 132 -26.21 -4.21 21.80
C HIS A 132 -27.28 -3.10 21.80
N SER A 133 -27.27 -2.22 20.79
CA SER A 133 -28.36 -1.30 20.45
C SER A 133 -28.58 -1.25 18.93
N ASP A 134 -29.81 -0.98 18.49
CA ASP A 134 -30.16 -0.75 17.08
C ASP A 134 -29.82 -1.92 16.13
N ASN A 135 -30.07 -3.15 16.61
CA ASN A 135 -29.72 -4.41 15.94
C ASN A 135 -30.26 -4.49 14.49
N ALA A 136 -31.53 -4.15 14.25
CA ALA A 136 -32.14 -4.27 12.92
C ALA A 136 -31.44 -3.40 11.88
N ASN A 137 -31.20 -2.13 12.22
CA ASN A 137 -30.51 -1.17 11.36
C ASN A 137 -29.04 -1.56 11.13
N GLN A 138 -28.34 -1.98 12.20
CA GLN A 138 -26.95 -2.44 12.07
C GLN A 138 -26.87 -3.70 11.19
N LEU A 139 -27.78 -4.67 11.32
CA LEU A 139 -27.82 -5.84 10.44
C LEU A 139 -28.09 -5.46 8.99
N GLU A 140 -29.04 -4.56 8.75
CA GLU A 140 -29.38 -4.09 7.39
C GLU A 140 -28.18 -3.42 6.71
N ILE A 141 -27.49 -2.51 7.41
CA ILE A 141 -26.29 -1.85 6.89
C ILE A 141 -25.16 -2.87 6.61
N ARG A 142 -24.90 -3.77 7.56
CA ARG A 142 -23.77 -4.73 7.47
C ARG A 142 -24.00 -5.79 6.39
N PHE A 143 -25.22 -6.34 6.31
CA PHE A 143 -25.55 -7.27 5.24
C PHE A 143 -25.71 -6.58 3.89
N GLY A 144 -26.17 -5.34 3.86
CA GLY A 144 -26.17 -4.51 2.65
C GLY A 144 -24.77 -4.43 2.02
N GLU A 145 -23.75 -4.14 2.84
CA GLU A 145 -22.36 -4.10 2.37
C GLU A 145 -21.86 -5.46 1.82
N LEU A 146 -22.27 -6.57 2.42
CA LEU A 146 -21.86 -7.92 2.00
C LEU A 146 -22.59 -8.42 0.75
N ASN A 147 -23.82 -7.98 0.53
CA ASN A 147 -24.65 -8.42 -0.58
C ASN A 147 -24.32 -7.75 -1.91
N GLY A 148 -23.56 -6.64 -1.88
CA GLY A 148 -23.08 -5.93 -3.07
C GLY A 148 -24.09 -4.93 -3.61
#